data_AF-A0ABD1Y135-F1
#
_entry.id   AF-A0ABD1Y135-F1
#
_cell.length_a   1.000
_cell.length_b   1.000
_cell.length_c   1.000
_cell.angle_alpha   90.00
_cell.angle_beta   90.00
_cell.angle_gamma   90.00
#
_symmetry.space_group_name_H-M   'P 1'
#
loop_
_entity.id
_entity.type
_entity.pdbx_description
1 polymer ?
#
loop_
_entity_poly.entity_id
_entity_poly.type
_entity_poly.pdbx_seq_one_letter_code
_entity_poly.pdbx_strand_id
1 'polypeptide(L)'
;MTATAAFLPGCRLPVAGAVGCSRTTTGRSTVCASPSPKSSWASSSLRVASRLAADSLSNADAQLSGIRRCSSSSLDETKSEKEMEGNGQHVVFDPKSNMPEPPPEWKEKENERIAAMIEKQGVSIRRRPETGPPLHNVGAFQFKLQNAGNTPRNILEEIIWSKDLEVAQMKERMPVATLKKLVDAAESTRDFVGALRRRAAETGVPGLIAEVKKASPSRGIIQPNFDPVRIAKAYEAGGAACLSVLTDQKYFQGSFENLQMIRASGVQCPLLCKEFIIDAWQLYKARASGADAVLLISAVLPDQDLKYMSRIAKSLGLAVLIEVHSEREMDRVLALPTVDLVGINNRNLENFKVDIQNTVRLLEGERGQTIRDRGILVVGESGLFTPADIEVVQMAGCGAVLVGESLVKQDDPRVGIAGLFGKDISIITNPSLEVSAA
;
A
#
# COMPACT_ATOMS: atom_id res chain seq x y z
N MET A 1 -58.35 33.78 -21.34
CA MET A 1 -59.43 32.94 -21.92
C MET A 1 -59.37 31.58 -21.23
N THR A 2 -60.52 31.03 -20.81
CA THR A 2 -60.81 29.61 -20.44
C THR A 2 -59.71 28.81 -19.70
N ALA A 3 -59.84 28.45 -18.41
CA ALA A 3 -60.81 27.49 -17.81
C ALA A 3 -60.70 26.07 -18.44
N THR A 4 -60.79 24.91 -17.77
CA THR A 4 -61.13 24.49 -16.38
C THR A 4 -60.60 23.02 -16.21
N ALA A 5 -60.56 22.30 -15.08
CA ALA A 5 -61.01 22.45 -13.68
C ALA A 5 -60.13 21.59 -12.72
N ALA A 6 -60.61 21.29 -11.51
CA ALA A 6 -60.09 20.28 -10.57
C ALA A 6 -61.16 19.20 -10.27
N PHE A 7 -60.80 18.04 -9.69
CA PHE A 7 -61.41 17.43 -8.48
C PHE A 7 -60.86 16.01 -8.16
N LEU A 8 -60.73 15.72 -6.85
CA LEU A 8 -60.54 14.40 -6.19
C LEU A 8 -61.93 13.91 -5.67
N PRO A 9 -62.09 12.85 -4.84
CA PRO A 9 -61.48 11.50 -4.75
C PRO A 9 -62.55 10.35 -4.70
N GLY A 10 -62.15 9.07 -4.52
CA GLY A 10 -62.93 8.13 -3.66
C GLY A 10 -63.26 6.69 -4.13
N CYS A 11 -62.72 5.71 -3.37
CA CYS A 11 -63.45 4.59 -2.70
C CYS A 11 -64.39 3.61 -3.47
N ARG A 12 -64.06 2.28 -3.53
CA ARG A 12 -64.59 1.20 -2.64
C ARG A 12 -64.26 -0.26 -3.05
N LEU A 13 -64.39 -1.17 -2.07
CA LEU A 13 -64.26 -2.65 -2.08
C LEU A 13 -65.56 -3.39 -2.50
N PRO A 14 -65.54 -4.73 -2.62
CA PRO A 14 -66.18 -5.62 -1.63
C PRO A 14 -65.23 -6.74 -1.10
N VAL A 15 -65.22 -7.19 0.17
CA VAL A 15 -66.24 -7.91 1.01
C VAL A 15 -66.48 -9.35 0.48
N ALA A 16 -66.42 -10.47 1.23
CA ALA A 16 -66.66 -10.81 2.66
C ALA A 16 -65.73 -11.97 3.17
N GLY A 17 -65.69 -12.39 4.45
CA GLY A 17 -66.28 -11.87 5.70
C GLY A 17 -66.28 -12.86 6.90
N ALA A 18 -66.57 -12.34 8.11
CA ALA A 18 -66.96 -12.99 9.39
C ALA A 18 -65.99 -14.05 10.02
N VAL A 19 -65.87 -14.26 11.35
CA VAL A 19 -66.67 -13.98 12.58
C VAL A 19 -65.68 -13.55 13.71
N GLY A 20 -65.90 -12.53 14.55
CA GLY A 20 -66.67 -12.51 15.82
C GLY A 20 -65.98 -13.28 16.98
N CYS A 21 -65.90 -12.84 18.25
CA CYS A 21 -66.40 -11.64 18.95
C CYS A 21 -65.60 -11.39 20.28
N SER A 22 -65.88 -10.27 20.97
CA SER A 22 -65.32 -9.80 22.26
C SER A 22 -65.56 -10.77 23.47
N ARG A 23 -64.94 -10.66 24.66
CA ARG A 23 -64.90 -9.50 25.60
C ARG A 23 -63.91 -9.69 26.79
N THR A 24 -63.94 -8.75 27.74
CA THR A 24 -62.94 -8.40 28.78
C THR A 24 -63.05 -9.07 30.18
N THR A 25 -61.98 -8.88 30.97
CA THR A 25 -61.90 -8.59 32.44
C THR A 25 -61.88 -9.67 33.56
N THR A 26 -61.09 -9.36 34.61
CA THR A 26 -60.90 -10.01 35.94
C THR A 26 -60.06 -11.32 35.99
N GLY A 27 -59.23 -11.64 36.99
CA GLY A 27 -58.64 -10.82 38.07
C GLY A 27 -58.60 -11.45 39.47
N ARG A 28 -57.58 -12.25 39.85
CA ARG A 28 -57.09 -12.40 41.25
C ARG A 28 -55.75 -13.16 41.39
N SER A 29 -55.20 -13.14 42.61
CA SER A 29 -53.79 -13.37 42.99
C SER A 29 -53.55 -14.56 43.93
N THR A 30 -52.32 -15.11 43.92
CA THR A 30 -51.53 -15.72 45.02
C THR A 30 -50.16 -16.11 44.43
N VAL A 31 -48.97 -15.63 44.80
CA VAL A 31 -48.23 -15.39 46.08
C VAL A 31 -47.19 -16.51 46.36
N CYS A 32 -45.99 -16.09 46.80
CA CYS A 32 -44.78 -16.85 47.16
C CYS A 32 -43.95 -17.44 46.00
N ALA A 33 -42.60 -17.48 46.04
CA ALA A 33 -41.61 -16.69 46.80
C ALA A 33 -40.23 -16.84 46.14
N SER A 34 -39.36 -15.83 46.22
CA SER A 34 -37.92 -15.96 45.90
C SER A 34 -37.13 -16.39 47.15
N PRO A 35 -35.85 -16.81 47.03
CA PRO A 35 -34.79 -15.80 47.05
C PRO A 35 -33.54 -16.13 46.17
N SER A 36 -32.82 -15.08 45.77
CA SER A 36 -31.39 -15.14 45.44
C SER A 36 -30.55 -15.03 46.72
N PRO A 37 -29.25 -15.37 46.71
CA PRO A 37 -28.30 -14.24 46.74
C PRO A 37 -26.97 -14.41 45.99
N LYS A 38 -26.40 -13.23 45.75
CA LYS A 38 -25.05 -12.87 45.29
C LYS A 38 -23.91 -13.63 46.00
N SER A 39 -22.77 -13.83 45.32
CA SER A 39 -21.55 -13.01 45.58
C SER A 39 -20.34 -13.45 44.74
N SER A 40 -19.36 -12.54 44.66
CA SER A 40 -18.16 -12.56 43.82
C SER A 40 -16.97 -13.27 44.45
N TRP A 41 -16.16 -13.96 43.64
CA TRP A 41 -14.71 -14.11 43.86
C TRP A 41 -13.95 -13.76 42.58
N ALA A 42 -12.82 -13.08 42.73
CA ALA A 42 -11.94 -12.65 41.65
C ALA A 42 -10.57 -13.33 41.76
N SER A 43 -9.86 -13.36 40.62
CA SER A 43 -8.40 -13.53 40.44
C SER A 43 -7.71 -14.85 40.87
N SER A 44 -6.60 -15.13 40.17
CA SER A 44 -5.68 -16.30 40.31
C SER A 44 -6.18 -17.61 39.66
N SER A 45 -5.48 -18.27 38.73
CA SER A 45 -4.14 -18.10 38.13
C SER A 45 -4.22 -18.57 36.65
N LEU A 46 -3.58 -17.99 35.63
CA LEU A 46 -2.17 -17.63 35.49
C LEU A 46 -1.19 -18.80 35.75
N ARG A 47 -1.44 -19.97 35.11
CA ARG A 47 -0.43 -21.05 34.98
C ARG A 47 -0.70 -22.15 33.91
N VAL A 48 -1.22 -21.81 32.72
CA VAL A 48 -1.33 -22.77 31.58
C VAL A 48 -0.89 -22.14 30.24
N ALA A 49 0.35 -21.65 30.16
CA ALA A 49 0.99 -21.22 28.91
C ALA A 49 2.54 -21.17 29.00
N SER A 50 3.15 -22.07 29.77
CA SER A 50 4.61 -22.10 29.98
C SER A 50 5.14 -23.53 30.20
N ARG A 51 4.86 -24.42 29.25
CA ARG A 51 5.32 -25.83 29.27
C ARG A 51 5.37 -26.52 27.89
N LEU A 52 5.69 -25.76 26.84
CA LEU A 52 5.98 -26.27 25.48
C LEU A 52 7.19 -25.57 24.84
N ALA A 53 8.18 -25.18 25.66
CA ALA A 53 9.41 -24.53 25.23
C ALA A 53 10.62 -25.05 26.05
N ALA A 54 10.71 -26.37 26.20
CA ALA A 54 11.81 -27.05 26.89
C ALA A 54 11.85 -28.56 26.55
N ASP A 55 11.80 -28.94 25.26
CA ASP A 55 11.94 -30.35 24.82
C ASP A 55 12.43 -30.46 23.35
N SER A 56 13.36 -29.59 22.94
CA SER A 56 13.93 -29.61 21.58
C SER A 56 15.41 -29.18 21.52
N LEU A 57 16.13 -29.29 22.64
CA LEU A 57 17.57 -29.01 22.77
C LEU A 57 18.30 -30.16 23.49
N SER A 58 18.07 -31.40 23.05
CA SER A 58 18.82 -32.57 23.51
C SER A 58 18.72 -33.76 22.52
N ASN A 59 19.11 -33.56 21.25
CA ASN A 59 19.37 -34.64 20.29
C ASN A 59 20.09 -34.13 19.03
N ALA A 60 21.34 -33.66 19.19
CA ALA A 60 22.23 -33.33 18.07
C ALA A 60 23.72 -33.41 18.47
N ASP A 61 24.07 -34.35 19.37
CA ASP A 61 25.45 -34.47 19.90
C ASP A 61 25.86 -35.93 20.08
N ALA A 62 25.74 -36.71 18.99
CA ALA A 62 26.02 -38.15 18.99
C ALA A 62 26.41 -38.71 17.61
N GLN A 63 27.12 -37.95 16.76
CA GLN A 63 27.62 -38.50 15.49
C GLN A 63 28.87 -37.79 14.92
N LEU A 64 29.98 -37.82 15.65
CA LEU A 64 31.33 -37.55 15.12
C LEU A 64 32.41 -38.11 16.07
N SER A 65 32.65 -39.43 16.02
CA SER A 65 33.76 -40.07 16.74
C SER A 65 34.49 -41.10 15.87
N GLY A 66 35.73 -40.78 15.52
CA GLY A 66 36.57 -41.49 14.54
C GLY A 66 37.10 -40.49 13.50
N ILE A 67 38.41 -40.29 13.30
CA ILE A 67 39.55 -41.16 13.60
C ILE A 67 40.75 -40.38 14.21
N ARG A 68 41.39 -41.06 15.17
CA ARG A 68 42.69 -40.88 15.85
C ARG A 68 43.67 -39.77 15.41
N ARG A 69 44.23 -39.09 16.43
CA ARG A 69 45.55 -38.41 16.38
C ARG A 69 46.70 -39.42 16.34
N CYS A 70 47.80 -39.06 15.70
CA CYS A 70 49.16 -39.57 15.98
C CYS A 70 50.15 -38.39 16.03
N SER A 71 51.31 -38.58 16.66
CA SER A 71 52.13 -37.51 17.24
C SER A 71 53.54 -37.37 16.64
N SER A 72 54.24 -36.31 17.10
CA SER A 72 55.71 -36.20 17.28
C SER A 72 56.66 -36.13 16.06
N SER A 73 57.01 -34.89 15.67
CA SER A 73 58.36 -34.28 15.69
C SER A 73 59.65 -35.05 15.26
N SER A 74 60.37 -34.49 14.28
CA SER A 74 61.77 -34.00 14.39
C SER A 74 62.08 -33.09 13.16
N LEU A 75 62.75 -31.93 13.30
CA LEU A 75 64.19 -31.67 13.01
C LEU A 75 64.66 -32.19 11.63
N ASP A 76 65.40 -31.45 10.79
CA ASP A 76 66.10 -30.15 10.94
C ASP A 76 66.30 -29.52 9.52
N GLU A 77 66.70 -28.25 9.45
CA GLU A 77 67.71 -27.66 8.53
C GLU A 77 67.55 -26.15 8.36
N THR A 78 68.42 -25.42 9.04
CA THR A 78 68.69 -23.99 8.87
C THR A 78 69.27 -23.65 7.49
N LYS A 79 68.85 -22.54 6.86
CA LYS A 79 69.78 -21.51 6.36
C LYS A 79 69.15 -20.21 5.84
N SER A 80 69.64 -19.11 6.41
CA SER A 80 69.91 -17.79 5.80
C SER A 80 68.87 -17.16 4.85
N GLU A 81 68.21 -16.13 5.38
CA GLU A 81 68.06 -14.80 4.79
C GLU A 81 68.75 -14.57 3.42
N LYS A 82 67.98 -14.22 2.38
CA LYS A 82 67.98 -12.85 1.80
C LYS A 82 66.98 -12.65 0.64
N GLU A 83 66.32 -11.49 0.68
CA GLU A 83 65.88 -10.66 -0.46
C GLU A 83 65.07 -11.33 -1.60
N MET A 84 63.74 -11.17 -1.55
CA MET A 84 63.00 -10.38 -2.56
C MET A 84 61.71 -9.80 -1.95
N GLU A 85 61.58 -8.47 -1.97
CA GLU A 85 60.34 -7.79 -1.62
C GLU A 85 59.30 -7.98 -2.75
N GLY A 86 58.17 -8.60 -2.43
CA GLY A 86 57.02 -8.74 -3.33
C GLY A 86 55.77 -8.14 -2.70
N ASN A 87 55.44 -6.91 -3.08
CA ASN A 87 54.32 -6.14 -2.51
C ASN A 87 52.95 -6.76 -2.84
N GLY A 88 52.51 -7.71 -2.02
CA GLY A 88 51.24 -8.43 -2.16
C GLY A 88 50.01 -7.59 -1.80
N GLN A 89 49.68 -6.58 -2.60
CA GLN A 89 48.43 -5.85 -2.46
C GLN A 89 47.23 -6.78 -2.76
N HIS A 90 46.32 -6.92 -1.78
CA HIS A 90 45.00 -7.48 -2.02
C HIS A 90 44.21 -6.53 -2.95
N VAL A 91 44.19 -6.84 -4.24
CA VAL A 91 43.40 -6.08 -5.22
C VAL A 91 41.92 -6.41 -5.05
N VAL A 92 41.20 -5.56 -4.33
CA VAL A 92 39.73 -5.55 -4.38
C VAL A 92 39.33 -4.96 -5.73
N PHE A 93 38.85 -5.79 -6.63
CA PHE A 93 38.38 -5.36 -7.94
C PHE A 93 36.98 -4.73 -7.78
N ASP A 94 36.90 -3.40 -7.72
CA ASP A 94 35.63 -2.67 -7.85
C ASP A 94 35.31 -2.47 -9.34
N PRO A 95 34.33 -3.21 -9.90
CA PRO A 95 33.99 -3.10 -11.31
C PRO A 95 33.33 -1.76 -11.67
N LYS A 96 32.99 -0.89 -10.70
CA LYS A 96 32.42 0.44 -10.97
C LYS A 96 33.48 1.54 -11.05
N SER A 97 34.65 1.37 -10.45
CA SER A 97 35.64 2.45 -10.34
C SER A 97 36.50 2.65 -11.60
N ASN A 98 36.44 1.73 -12.57
CA ASN A 98 37.38 1.70 -13.71
C ASN A 98 36.75 1.32 -15.06
N MET A 99 35.41 1.39 -15.17
CA MET A 99 34.71 1.20 -16.46
C MET A 99 34.65 2.53 -17.21
N PRO A 100 35.09 2.62 -18.48
CA PRO A 100 34.87 3.82 -19.29
C PRO A 100 33.36 4.05 -19.49
N GLU A 101 32.93 5.32 -19.53
CA GLU A 101 31.55 5.62 -19.88
C GLU A 101 31.20 5.06 -21.27
N PRO A 102 29.98 4.51 -21.46
CA PRO A 102 29.56 4.00 -22.75
C PRO A 102 29.55 5.13 -23.81
N PRO A 103 29.93 4.84 -25.07
CA PRO A 103 29.97 5.84 -26.13
C PRO A 103 28.65 6.62 -26.25
N PRO A 104 28.66 7.93 -26.58
CA PRO A 104 27.44 8.74 -26.68
C PRO A 104 26.35 8.12 -27.56
N GLU A 105 26.74 7.54 -28.70
CA GLU A 105 25.85 6.83 -29.63
C GLU A 105 25.04 5.70 -28.97
N TRP A 106 25.56 5.08 -27.90
CA TRP A 106 24.86 4.01 -27.17
C TRP A 106 23.76 4.59 -26.29
N LYS A 107 23.97 5.78 -25.70
CA LYS A 107 22.94 6.50 -24.96
C LYS A 107 21.83 6.98 -25.91
N GLU A 108 22.18 7.44 -27.10
CA GLU A 108 21.22 7.81 -28.15
C GLU A 108 20.38 6.61 -28.61
N LYS A 109 21.01 5.49 -28.99
CA LYS A 109 20.30 4.25 -29.39
C LYS A 109 19.43 3.67 -28.28
N GLU A 110 19.82 3.81 -27.00
CA GLU A 110 18.97 3.42 -25.88
C GLU A 110 17.76 4.38 -25.74
N ASN A 111 17.96 5.69 -25.86
CA ASN A 111 16.87 6.67 -25.85
C ASN A 111 15.85 6.43 -26.99
N GLU A 112 16.32 6.10 -28.19
CA GLU A 112 15.44 5.72 -29.32
C GLU A 112 14.59 4.47 -29.01
N ARG A 113 15.20 3.44 -28.40
CA ARG A 113 14.47 2.22 -27.97
C ARG A 113 13.44 2.52 -26.90
N ILE A 114 13.79 3.37 -25.94
CA ILE A 114 12.87 3.82 -24.87
C ILE A 114 11.70 4.58 -25.49
N ALA A 115 11.96 5.51 -26.41
CA ALA A 115 10.92 6.24 -27.13
C ALA A 115 9.98 5.29 -27.89
N ALA A 116 10.53 4.32 -28.64
CA ALA A 116 9.76 3.31 -29.36
C ALA A 116 8.94 2.38 -28.43
N MET A 117 9.46 2.06 -27.23
CA MET A 117 8.71 1.31 -26.22
C MET A 117 7.53 2.12 -25.68
N ILE A 118 7.78 3.37 -25.30
CA ILE A 118 6.73 4.28 -24.78
C ILE A 118 5.69 4.54 -25.88
N GLU A 119 6.11 4.67 -27.15
CA GLU A 119 5.23 4.75 -28.31
C GLU A 119 4.33 3.52 -28.46
N LYS A 120 4.93 2.32 -28.43
CA LYS A 120 4.23 1.05 -28.66
C LYS A 120 3.34 0.59 -27.50
N GLN A 121 3.73 0.87 -26.26
CA GLN A 121 3.08 0.30 -25.06
C GLN A 121 2.53 1.36 -24.08
N GLY A 122 2.85 2.64 -24.27
CA GLY A 122 2.48 3.74 -23.37
C GLY A 122 3.28 3.80 -22.06
N VAL A 123 3.93 2.70 -21.64
CA VAL A 123 4.70 2.59 -20.38
C VAL A 123 6.13 3.09 -20.54
N SER A 124 6.68 3.65 -19.47
CA SER A 124 8.07 4.10 -19.38
C SER A 124 8.98 3.13 -18.63
N ILE A 125 8.44 2.14 -17.91
CA ILE A 125 9.17 1.16 -17.09
C ILE A 125 9.06 -0.25 -17.69
N ARG A 126 10.19 -0.93 -17.88
CA ARG A 126 10.21 -2.33 -18.33
C ARG A 126 9.88 -3.25 -17.16
N ARG A 127 8.99 -4.23 -17.32
CA ARG A 127 8.73 -5.22 -16.25
C ARG A 127 9.76 -6.34 -16.15
N ARG A 128 10.51 -6.58 -17.23
CA ARG A 128 11.54 -7.62 -17.35
C ARG A 128 12.68 -7.11 -18.24
N PRO A 129 13.88 -7.72 -18.14
CA PRO A 129 14.94 -7.58 -19.14
C PRO A 129 14.44 -7.80 -20.58
N GLU A 130 14.97 -7.06 -21.54
CA GLU A 130 14.62 -7.21 -22.97
C GLU A 130 15.15 -8.51 -23.56
N THR A 131 16.35 -8.90 -23.14
CA THR A 131 16.88 -10.24 -23.36
C THR A 131 16.86 -10.97 -22.03
N GLY A 132 16.48 -12.26 -22.00
CA GLY A 132 16.79 -13.07 -20.81
C GLY A 132 18.30 -12.95 -20.53
N PRO A 133 18.73 -12.86 -19.25
CA PRO A 133 20.14 -12.60 -18.94
C PRO A 133 21.00 -13.65 -19.66
N PRO A 134 21.95 -13.26 -20.54
CA PRO A 134 22.64 -14.20 -21.40
C PRO A 134 23.57 -15.06 -20.55
N LEU A 135 23.09 -16.27 -20.24
CA LEU A 135 23.75 -17.24 -19.38
C LEU A 135 24.97 -17.79 -20.12
N HIS A 136 26.14 -17.25 -19.80
CA HIS A 136 27.42 -17.74 -20.28
C HIS A 136 27.94 -18.76 -19.27
N ASN A 137 27.85 -20.04 -19.62
CA ASN A 137 28.44 -21.11 -18.81
C ASN A 137 29.94 -21.21 -19.16
N VAL A 138 30.81 -21.09 -18.15
CA VAL A 138 32.26 -21.29 -18.29
C VAL A 138 32.67 -22.32 -17.24
N GLY A 139 32.79 -23.58 -17.67
CA GLY A 139 32.95 -24.72 -16.76
C GLY A 139 31.74 -24.86 -15.83
N ALA A 140 32.00 -24.96 -14.52
CA ALA A 140 30.97 -25.05 -13.48
C ALA A 140 30.30 -23.69 -13.13
N PHE A 141 30.78 -22.58 -13.69
CA PHE A 141 30.31 -21.24 -13.36
C PHE A 141 29.32 -20.72 -14.40
N GLN A 142 28.26 -20.08 -13.93
CA GLN A 142 27.27 -19.41 -14.77
C GLN A 142 27.38 -17.89 -14.61
N PHE A 143 27.82 -17.23 -15.68
CA PHE A 143 27.96 -15.78 -15.75
C PHE A 143 26.72 -15.15 -16.39
N LYS A 144 26.30 -14.00 -15.87
CA LYS A 144 25.31 -13.12 -16.50
C LYS A 144 26.02 -11.86 -16.94
N LEU A 145 26.20 -11.67 -18.24
CA LEU A 145 26.73 -10.40 -18.76
C LEU A 145 25.70 -9.30 -18.51
N GLN A 146 26.11 -8.25 -17.80
CA GLN A 146 25.33 -7.02 -17.69
C GLN A 146 25.45 -6.23 -19.01
N ASN A 147 24.30 -5.84 -19.55
CA ASN A 147 24.19 -4.94 -20.70
C ASN A 147 22.96 -4.02 -20.47
N ALA A 148 22.80 -2.97 -21.28
CA ALA A 148 21.70 -1.99 -21.09
C ALA A 148 20.28 -2.61 -21.10
N GLY A 149 20.09 -3.68 -21.88
CA GLY A 149 18.81 -4.42 -21.93
C GLY A 149 18.50 -5.23 -20.67
N ASN A 150 19.51 -5.54 -19.85
CA ASN A 150 19.43 -6.47 -18.71
C ASN A 150 19.89 -5.87 -17.38
N THR A 151 20.08 -4.55 -17.34
CA THR A 151 20.29 -3.78 -16.12
C THR A 151 19.12 -2.80 -15.97
N PRO A 152 18.49 -2.66 -14.80
CA PRO A 152 17.44 -1.68 -14.59
C PRO A 152 17.92 -0.25 -14.83
N ARG A 153 17.15 0.54 -15.58
CA ARG A 153 17.50 1.93 -15.90
C ARG A 153 17.31 2.90 -14.73
N ASN A 154 16.38 2.59 -13.82
CA ASN A 154 16.08 3.39 -12.63
C ASN A 154 15.59 2.48 -11.48
N ILE A 155 15.40 3.05 -10.29
CA ILE A 155 15.00 2.28 -9.10
C ILE A 155 13.63 1.60 -9.26
N LEU A 156 12.68 2.23 -9.97
CA LEU A 156 11.36 1.63 -10.16
C LEU A 156 11.47 0.39 -11.03
N GLU A 157 12.25 0.43 -12.11
CA GLU A 157 12.53 -0.75 -12.94
C GLU A 157 13.18 -1.89 -12.11
N GLU A 158 14.11 -1.57 -11.20
CA GLU A 158 14.72 -2.58 -10.32
C GLU A 158 13.69 -3.20 -9.36
N ILE A 159 12.84 -2.36 -8.76
CA ILE A 159 11.73 -2.79 -7.89
C ILE A 159 10.79 -3.73 -8.65
N ILE A 160 10.35 -3.35 -9.85
CA ILE A 160 9.43 -4.16 -10.66
C ILE A 160 10.05 -5.51 -11.04
N TRP A 161 11.32 -5.55 -11.45
CA TRP A 161 11.98 -6.81 -11.81
C TRP A 161 12.12 -7.73 -10.59
N SER A 162 12.39 -7.16 -9.41
CA SER A 162 12.39 -7.92 -8.16
C SER A 162 10.98 -8.43 -7.78
N LYS A 163 9.94 -7.63 -8.05
CA LYS A 163 8.55 -7.96 -7.74
C LYS A 163 8.00 -9.09 -8.60
N ASP A 164 8.42 -9.21 -9.87
CA ASP A 164 8.02 -10.32 -10.76
C ASP A 164 8.46 -11.69 -10.20
N LEU A 165 9.67 -11.76 -9.64
CA LEU A 165 10.19 -12.95 -8.96
C LEU A 165 9.48 -13.22 -7.63
N GLU A 166 9.25 -12.19 -6.83
CA GLU A 166 8.55 -12.27 -5.53
C GLU A 166 7.12 -12.78 -5.72
N VAL A 167 6.36 -12.18 -6.65
CA VAL A 167 4.97 -12.55 -6.96
C VAL A 167 4.88 -13.98 -7.49
N ALA A 168 5.84 -14.44 -8.29
CA ALA A 168 5.89 -15.84 -8.73
C ALA A 168 6.00 -16.81 -7.54
N GLN A 169 6.91 -16.55 -6.59
CA GLN A 169 7.08 -17.36 -5.37
C GLN A 169 5.85 -17.30 -4.44
N MET A 170 5.23 -16.12 -4.29
CA MET A 170 4.01 -15.98 -3.48
C MET A 170 2.81 -16.71 -4.10
N LYS A 171 2.69 -16.71 -5.44
CA LYS A 171 1.64 -17.44 -6.17
C LYS A 171 1.75 -18.95 -6.00
N GLU A 172 2.96 -19.49 -5.95
CA GLU A 172 3.22 -20.91 -5.67
C GLU A 172 2.82 -21.29 -4.24
N ARG A 173 3.21 -20.47 -3.25
CA ARG A 173 2.88 -20.68 -1.82
C ARG A 173 1.39 -20.48 -1.51
N MET A 174 0.73 -19.56 -2.20
CA MET A 174 -0.67 -19.19 -1.95
C MET A 174 -1.43 -19.01 -3.29
N PRO A 175 -1.93 -20.11 -3.89
CA PRO A 175 -2.65 -20.07 -5.15
C PRO A 175 -3.90 -19.16 -5.09
N VAL A 176 -4.30 -18.62 -6.25
CA VAL A 176 -5.46 -17.71 -6.35
C VAL A 176 -6.77 -18.34 -5.85
N ALA A 177 -6.93 -19.66 -5.95
CA ALA A 177 -8.09 -20.38 -5.41
C ALA A 177 -8.18 -20.30 -3.88
N THR A 178 -7.05 -20.26 -3.18
CA THR A 178 -6.98 -20.04 -1.72
C THR A 178 -7.34 -18.60 -1.39
N LEU A 179 -6.80 -17.63 -2.15
CA LEU A 179 -7.13 -16.21 -1.95
C LEU A 179 -8.62 -15.92 -2.18
N LYS A 180 -9.25 -16.52 -3.18
CA LYS A 180 -10.70 -16.36 -3.42
C LYS A 180 -11.52 -16.71 -2.17
N LYS A 181 -11.28 -17.88 -1.57
CA LYS A 181 -11.94 -18.27 -0.32
C LYS A 181 -11.74 -17.28 0.83
N LEU A 182 -10.56 -16.64 0.92
CA LEU A 182 -10.30 -15.62 1.92
C LEU A 182 -11.02 -14.30 1.61
N VAL A 183 -11.15 -13.93 0.33
CA VAL A 183 -11.94 -12.76 -0.11
C VAL A 183 -13.43 -12.99 0.10
N ASP A 184 -13.94 -14.19 -0.19
CA ASP A 184 -15.35 -14.56 -0.01
C ASP A 184 -15.77 -14.53 1.47
N ALA A 185 -14.81 -14.73 2.39
CA ALA A 185 -14.99 -14.66 3.84
C ALA A 185 -14.65 -13.27 4.44
N ALA A 186 -14.16 -12.32 3.65
CA ALA A 186 -13.72 -11.02 4.14
C ALA A 186 -14.87 -10.01 4.26
N GLU A 187 -14.91 -9.25 5.35
CA GLU A 187 -15.81 -8.10 5.54
C GLU A 187 -15.79 -7.16 4.33
N SER A 188 -16.94 -6.56 4.02
CA SER A 188 -17.09 -5.58 2.93
C SER A 188 -16.03 -4.48 2.98
N THR A 189 -15.57 -4.03 1.81
CA THR A 189 -14.67 -2.87 1.73
C THR A 189 -15.37 -1.61 2.25
N ARG A 190 -14.57 -0.74 2.84
CA ARG A 190 -14.97 0.61 3.26
C ARG A 190 -14.85 1.57 2.09
N ASP A 191 -15.74 2.53 2.03
CA ASP A 191 -15.79 3.54 0.96
C ASP A 191 -14.60 4.53 1.06
N PHE A 192 -13.49 4.18 0.39
CA PHE A 192 -12.24 4.94 0.35
C PHE A 192 -12.42 6.32 -0.32
N VAL A 193 -13.07 6.36 -1.49
CA VAL A 193 -13.23 7.61 -2.27
C VAL A 193 -14.19 8.56 -1.58
N GLY A 194 -15.31 8.07 -1.06
CA GLY A 194 -16.24 8.91 -0.31
C GLY A 194 -15.72 9.31 1.06
N ALA A 195 -14.85 8.54 1.72
CA ALA A 195 -14.15 9.00 2.93
C ALA A 195 -13.31 10.25 2.66
N LEU A 196 -12.54 10.26 1.56
CA LEU A 196 -11.79 11.44 1.13
C LEU A 196 -12.71 12.63 0.83
N ARG A 197 -13.80 12.42 0.07
CA ARG A 197 -14.77 13.48 -0.27
C ARG A 197 -15.47 14.06 0.97
N ARG A 198 -15.92 13.22 1.90
CA ARG A 198 -16.56 13.65 3.16
C ARG A 198 -15.62 14.52 3.98
N ARG A 199 -14.39 14.04 4.23
CA ARG A 199 -13.39 14.76 5.03
C ARG A 199 -12.95 16.07 4.37
N ALA A 200 -12.89 16.13 3.04
CA ALA A 200 -12.62 17.37 2.33
C ALA A 200 -13.76 18.40 2.48
N ALA A 201 -15.02 17.95 2.40
CA ALA A 201 -16.18 18.80 2.61
C ALA A 201 -16.33 19.27 4.08
N GLU A 202 -16.04 18.42 5.06
CA GLU A 202 -16.08 18.73 6.49
C GLU A 202 -15.03 19.75 6.92
N THR A 203 -13.81 19.65 6.38
CA THR A 203 -12.65 20.44 6.85
C THR A 203 -12.29 21.62 5.96
N GLY A 204 -12.83 21.68 4.73
CA GLY A 204 -12.51 22.70 3.72
C GLY A 204 -11.09 22.63 3.15
N VAL A 205 -10.37 21.52 3.39
CA VAL A 205 -9.02 21.25 2.88
C VAL A 205 -8.94 19.83 2.32
N PRO A 206 -7.95 19.46 1.48
CA PRO A 206 -7.91 18.15 0.84
C PRO A 206 -7.90 16.98 1.84
N GLY A 207 -8.65 15.92 1.53
CA GLY A 207 -8.69 14.71 2.36
C GLY A 207 -7.32 14.02 2.45
N LEU A 208 -6.82 13.82 3.67
CA LEU A 208 -5.50 13.21 3.90
C LEU A 208 -5.53 11.68 3.78
N ILE A 209 -4.71 11.13 2.90
CA ILE A 209 -4.24 9.74 2.92
C ILE A 209 -2.90 9.71 3.67
N ALA A 210 -2.90 9.29 4.93
CA ALA A 210 -1.68 9.27 5.76
C ALA A 210 -0.91 7.96 5.56
N GLU A 211 0.39 8.04 5.24
CA GLU A 211 1.19 6.88 4.85
C GLU A 211 1.99 6.26 6.00
N VAL A 212 1.61 5.03 6.37
CA VAL A 212 2.30 4.17 7.33
C VAL A 212 3.49 3.51 6.64
N LYS A 213 4.69 4.06 6.90
CA LYS A 213 5.94 3.67 6.24
C LYS A 213 7.10 3.49 7.23
N LYS A 214 7.82 2.37 7.13
CA LYS A 214 9.01 2.07 7.95
C LYS A 214 10.30 2.61 7.32
N ALA A 215 10.51 2.35 6.04
CA ALA A 215 11.71 2.71 5.29
C ALA A 215 11.38 3.21 3.88
N SER A 216 12.36 3.80 3.19
CA SER A 216 12.32 4.01 1.73
C SER A 216 13.72 3.87 1.11
N PRO A 217 13.84 3.55 -0.20
CA PRO A 217 15.14 3.51 -0.88
C PRO A 217 15.92 4.82 -0.79
N SER A 218 15.21 5.95 -0.76
CA SER A 218 15.79 7.30 -0.73
C SER A 218 16.29 7.76 0.65
N ARG A 219 15.81 7.16 1.75
CA ARG A 219 16.09 7.65 3.12
C ARG A 219 16.47 6.56 4.12
N GLY A 220 16.53 5.29 3.70
CA GLY A 220 16.77 4.16 4.60
C GLY A 220 15.61 3.99 5.59
N ILE A 221 15.92 3.64 6.83
CA ILE A 221 14.93 3.51 7.91
C ILE A 221 14.49 4.91 8.35
N ILE A 222 13.19 5.19 8.24
CA ILE A 222 12.59 6.48 8.59
C ILE A 222 12.00 6.41 10.01
N GLN A 223 11.42 5.26 10.38
CA GLN A 223 10.88 5.01 11.71
C GLN A 223 11.54 3.75 12.32
N PRO A 224 12.55 3.90 13.20
CA PRO A 224 13.19 2.77 13.87
C PRO A 224 12.23 1.99 14.77
N ASN A 225 11.39 2.69 15.53
CA ASN A 225 10.42 2.13 16.47
C ASN A 225 9.05 1.95 15.78
N PHE A 226 9.07 1.17 14.70
CA PHE A 226 7.90 0.98 13.82
C PHE A 226 6.86 0.05 14.43
N ASP A 227 5.77 0.66 14.92
CA ASP A 227 4.52 0.00 15.28
C ASP A 227 3.43 0.48 14.30
N PRO A 228 3.00 -0.35 13.32
CA PRO A 228 2.05 0.06 12.31
C PRO A 228 0.66 0.37 12.90
N VAL A 229 0.26 -0.30 13.99
CA VAL A 229 -1.04 -0.12 14.64
C VAL A 229 -1.09 1.18 15.43
N ARG A 230 -0.05 1.47 16.22
CA ARG A 230 0.08 2.75 16.95
C ARG A 230 0.11 3.93 15.99
N ILE A 231 0.86 3.83 14.89
CA ILE A 231 0.95 4.88 13.88
C ILE A 231 -0.40 5.09 13.18
N ALA A 232 -1.07 4.01 12.76
CA ALA A 232 -2.39 4.08 12.13
C ALA A 232 -3.45 4.75 13.03
N LYS A 233 -3.50 4.39 14.32
CA LYS A 233 -4.41 5.02 15.30
C LYS A 233 -4.09 6.49 15.55
N ALA A 234 -2.81 6.87 15.55
CA ALA A 234 -2.40 8.26 15.69
C ALA A 234 -2.78 9.11 14.45
N TYR A 235 -2.67 8.55 13.23
CA TYR A 235 -3.14 9.22 12.01
C TYR A 235 -4.66 9.38 11.97
N GLU A 236 -5.42 8.34 12.33
CA GLU A 236 -6.88 8.40 12.45
C GLU A 236 -7.32 9.46 13.47
N ALA A 237 -6.74 9.45 14.67
CA ALA A 237 -7.01 10.46 15.70
C ALA A 237 -6.59 11.88 15.27
N GLY A 238 -5.59 12.00 14.39
CA GLY A 238 -5.20 13.27 13.76
C GLY A 238 -6.11 13.73 12.62
N GLY A 239 -7.18 13.00 12.31
CA GLY A 239 -8.17 13.38 11.30
C GLY A 239 -7.88 12.87 9.88
N ALA A 240 -6.94 11.93 9.70
CA ALA A 240 -6.69 11.31 8.40
C ALA A 240 -7.97 10.68 7.83
N ALA A 241 -8.24 10.88 6.55
CA ALA A 241 -9.42 10.36 5.88
C ALA A 241 -9.26 8.88 5.51
N CYS A 242 -8.05 8.50 5.12
CA CYS A 242 -7.65 7.14 4.73
C CYS A 242 -6.20 6.90 5.16
N LEU A 243 -5.77 5.63 5.17
CA LEU A 243 -4.38 5.26 5.40
C LEU A 243 -3.78 4.59 4.17
N SER A 244 -2.53 4.93 3.85
CA SER A 244 -1.69 4.21 2.88
C SER A 244 -0.74 3.30 3.66
N VAL A 245 -0.72 2.00 3.36
CA VAL A 245 0.15 1.04 4.04
C VAL A 245 1.11 0.43 3.02
N LEU A 246 2.41 0.62 3.24
CA LEU A 246 3.44 -0.02 2.42
C LEU A 246 3.46 -1.52 2.71
N THR A 247 3.31 -2.32 1.65
CA THR A 247 3.36 -3.79 1.72
C THR A 247 4.63 -4.39 1.12
N ASP A 248 5.37 -3.62 0.32
CA ASP A 248 6.65 -4.05 -0.25
C ASP A 248 7.72 -4.29 0.84
N GLN A 249 8.20 -5.53 0.92
CA GLN A 249 9.14 -5.95 1.94
C GLN A 249 10.58 -5.50 1.67
N LYS A 250 11.05 -5.56 0.42
CA LYS A 250 12.48 -5.43 0.09
C LYS A 250 12.98 -3.99 0.14
N TYR A 251 12.19 -3.04 -0.35
CA TYR A 251 12.59 -1.64 -0.55
C TYR A 251 11.99 -0.71 0.51
N PHE A 252 10.82 -1.04 1.05
CA PHE A 252 10.11 -0.21 2.05
C PHE A 252 10.04 -0.83 3.45
N GLN A 253 10.48 -2.09 3.61
CA GLN A 253 10.30 -2.90 4.83
C GLN A 253 8.84 -2.94 5.31
N GLY A 254 7.91 -2.91 4.34
CA GLY A 254 6.49 -3.13 4.52
C GLY A 254 6.15 -4.62 4.63
N SER A 255 4.86 -4.90 4.81
CA SER A 255 4.32 -6.28 4.73
C SER A 255 2.79 -6.27 4.60
N PHE A 256 2.22 -7.35 4.04
CA PHE A 256 0.77 -7.54 4.04
C PHE A 256 0.22 -7.77 5.47
N GLU A 257 1.05 -8.30 6.35
CA GLU A 257 0.75 -8.53 7.76
C GLU A 257 0.55 -7.19 8.50
N ASN A 258 1.28 -6.12 8.15
CA ASN A 258 1.05 -4.78 8.68
C ASN A 258 -0.35 -4.26 8.32
N LEU A 259 -0.79 -4.48 7.09
CA LEU A 259 -2.13 -4.10 6.62
C LEU A 259 -3.21 -4.88 7.39
N GLN A 260 -3.02 -6.19 7.59
CA GLN A 260 -3.91 -7.04 8.39
C GLN A 260 -3.97 -6.60 9.86
N MET A 261 -2.82 -6.31 10.49
CA MET A 261 -2.76 -5.84 11.87
C MET A 261 -3.48 -4.50 12.04
N ILE A 262 -3.29 -3.55 11.13
CA ILE A 262 -4.01 -2.27 11.15
C ILE A 262 -5.52 -2.52 11.03
N ARG A 263 -5.96 -3.33 10.07
CA ARG A 263 -7.38 -3.67 9.86
C ARG A 263 -8.02 -4.30 11.10
N ALA A 264 -7.36 -5.26 11.72
CA ALA A 264 -7.83 -5.95 12.92
C ALA A 264 -7.79 -5.08 14.20
N SER A 265 -7.07 -3.96 14.19
CA SER A 265 -6.85 -3.14 15.40
C SER A 265 -8.02 -2.25 15.83
N GLY A 266 -9.09 -2.20 15.04
CA GLY A 266 -10.27 -1.34 15.27
C GLY A 266 -10.19 0.04 14.61
N VAL A 267 -9.14 0.34 13.85
CA VAL A 267 -9.08 1.54 12.97
C VAL A 267 -10.22 1.49 11.97
N GLN A 268 -10.92 2.63 11.78
CA GLN A 268 -12.07 2.81 10.90
C GLN A 268 -11.70 3.44 9.54
N CYS A 269 -10.60 4.20 9.46
CA CYS A 269 -10.06 4.70 8.18
C CYS A 269 -10.00 3.58 7.12
N PRO A 270 -10.42 3.83 5.87
CA PRO A 270 -10.18 2.93 4.75
C PRO A 270 -8.69 2.78 4.44
N LEU A 271 -8.28 1.60 3.98
CA LEU A 271 -6.87 1.22 3.81
C LEU A 271 -6.49 1.03 2.34
N LEU A 272 -5.50 1.80 1.88
CA LEU A 272 -4.81 1.63 0.61
C LEU A 272 -3.64 0.66 0.78
N CYS A 273 -3.64 -0.42 0.00
CA CYS A 273 -2.48 -1.26 -0.21
C CYS A 273 -1.52 -0.57 -1.19
N LYS A 274 -0.50 0.13 -0.68
CA LYS A 274 0.54 0.77 -1.50
C LYS A 274 1.60 -0.28 -1.82
N GLU A 275 1.49 -0.84 -3.03
CA GLU A 275 2.28 -1.96 -3.55
C GLU A 275 2.55 -1.73 -5.04
N PHE A 276 3.61 -2.33 -5.55
CA PHE A 276 3.93 -2.39 -6.97
C PHE A 276 3.13 -3.51 -7.63
N ILE A 277 1.87 -3.21 -7.99
CA ILE A 277 0.97 -4.20 -8.59
C ILE A 277 1.29 -4.39 -10.07
N ILE A 278 1.64 -5.63 -10.43
CA ILE A 278 1.99 -6.08 -11.78
C ILE A 278 1.27 -7.38 -12.21
N ASP A 279 0.61 -8.06 -11.27
CA ASP A 279 -0.19 -9.27 -11.49
C ASP A 279 -1.53 -9.17 -10.75
N ALA A 280 -2.61 -9.65 -11.37
CA ALA A 280 -3.94 -9.64 -10.77
C ALA A 280 -4.05 -10.43 -9.45
N TRP A 281 -3.17 -11.41 -9.21
CA TRP A 281 -3.05 -12.13 -7.93
C TRP A 281 -2.83 -11.16 -6.75
N GLN A 282 -2.06 -10.08 -6.96
CA GLN A 282 -1.80 -9.08 -5.90
C GLN A 282 -3.08 -8.35 -5.49
N LEU A 283 -4.05 -8.18 -6.38
CA LEU A 283 -5.36 -7.59 -6.05
C LEU A 283 -6.16 -8.47 -5.08
N TYR A 284 -6.16 -9.78 -5.33
CA TYR A 284 -6.77 -10.76 -4.42
C TYR A 284 -6.02 -10.83 -3.08
N LYS A 285 -4.68 -10.77 -3.09
CA LYS A 285 -3.86 -10.77 -1.87
C LYS A 285 -4.08 -9.49 -1.04
N ALA A 286 -4.15 -8.32 -1.69
CA ALA A 286 -4.48 -7.05 -1.04
C ALA A 286 -5.88 -7.11 -0.38
N ARG A 287 -6.91 -7.54 -1.13
CA ARG A 287 -8.28 -7.67 -0.61
C ARG A 287 -8.36 -8.67 0.56
N ALA A 288 -7.75 -9.84 0.44
CA ALA A 288 -7.67 -10.85 1.52
C ALA A 288 -6.85 -10.38 2.73
N SER A 289 -6.03 -9.34 2.57
CA SER A 289 -5.26 -8.71 3.65
C SER A 289 -5.97 -7.50 4.26
N GLY A 290 -7.21 -7.20 3.83
CA GLY A 290 -8.03 -6.11 4.39
C GLY A 290 -7.93 -4.77 3.67
N ALA A 291 -7.42 -4.73 2.44
CA ALA A 291 -7.43 -3.51 1.62
C ALA A 291 -8.85 -3.07 1.24
N ASP A 292 -9.04 -1.75 1.17
CA ASP A 292 -10.19 -1.06 0.58
C ASP A 292 -9.83 -0.39 -0.74
N ALA A 293 -8.56 -0.05 -0.93
CA ALA A 293 -8.03 0.51 -2.17
C ALA A 293 -6.69 -0.13 -2.57
N VAL A 294 -6.35 -0.03 -3.84
CA VAL A 294 -5.08 -0.49 -4.42
C VAL A 294 -4.46 0.58 -5.31
N LEU A 295 -3.12 0.56 -5.39
CA LEU A 295 -2.33 1.38 -6.30
C LEU A 295 -2.14 0.68 -7.65
N LEU A 296 -2.37 1.39 -8.75
CA LEU A 296 -1.95 0.98 -10.10
C LEU A 296 -1.08 2.08 -10.71
N ILE A 297 0.12 1.75 -11.18
CA ILE A 297 1.09 2.75 -11.68
C ILE A 297 1.08 2.77 -13.20
N SER A 298 0.66 3.88 -13.80
CA SER A 298 0.53 4.01 -15.27
C SER A 298 1.88 3.93 -16.01
N ALA A 299 2.98 4.34 -15.37
CA ALA A 299 4.35 4.16 -15.87
C ALA A 299 4.76 2.67 -16.04
N VAL A 300 4.10 1.74 -15.34
CA VAL A 300 4.41 0.28 -15.30
C VAL A 300 3.35 -0.57 -16.01
N LEU A 301 2.11 -0.09 -16.06
CA LEU A 301 0.95 -0.80 -16.58
C LEU A 301 0.49 -0.21 -17.93
N PRO A 302 0.52 -0.97 -19.05
CA PRO A 302 -0.06 -0.54 -20.31
C PRO A 302 -1.59 -0.54 -20.20
N ASP A 303 -2.25 0.11 -21.15
CA ASP A 303 -3.68 0.44 -21.04
C ASP A 303 -4.58 -0.80 -20.93
N GLN A 304 -4.17 -1.92 -21.54
CA GLN A 304 -4.86 -3.20 -21.43
C GLN A 304 -4.84 -3.73 -19.99
N ASP A 305 -3.68 -3.69 -19.32
CA ASP A 305 -3.53 -4.11 -17.93
C ASP A 305 -4.24 -3.15 -16.97
N LEU A 306 -4.09 -1.83 -17.15
CA LEU A 306 -4.85 -0.85 -16.37
C LEU A 306 -6.36 -1.13 -16.45
N LYS A 307 -6.90 -1.32 -17.67
CA LYS A 307 -8.32 -1.61 -17.91
C LYS A 307 -8.75 -2.99 -17.42
N TYR A 308 -7.86 -3.96 -17.34
CA TYR A 308 -8.14 -5.32 -16.83
C TYR A 308 -8.08 -5.36 -15.29
N MET A 309 -6.99 -4.89 -14.70
CA MET A 309 -6.79 -4.82 -13.25
C MET A 309 -7.81 -3.91 -12.58
N SER A 310 -8.17 -2.77 -13.17
CA SER A 310 -9.24 -1.91 -12.64
C SER A 310 -10.60 -2.60 -12.59
N ARG A 311 -10.91 -3.44 -13.59
CA ARG A 311 -12.15 -4.25 -13.60
C ARG A 311 -12.13 -5.32 -12.51
N ILE A 312 -10.98 -5.99 -12.31
CA ILE A 312 -10.83 -6.97 -11.22
C ILE A 312 -10.93 -6.28 -9.86
N ALA A 313 -10.22 -5.18 -9.63
CA ALA A 313 -10.26 -4.43 -8.38
C ALA A 313 -11.71 -4.01 -8.03
N LYS A 314 -12.45 -3.45 -9.00
CA LYS A 314 -13.87 -3.12 -8.83
C LYS A 314 -14.74 -4.34 -8.51
N SER A 315 -14.50 -5.49 -9.14
CA SER A 315 -15.20 -6.75 -8.81
C SER A 315 -14.89 -7.30 -7.41
N LEU A 316 -13.76 -6.89 -6.82
CA LEU A 316 -13.36 -7.22 -5.44
C LEU A 316 -13.85 -6.16 -4.41
N GLY A 317 -14.57 -5.13 -4.86
CA GLY A 317 -14.99 -3.98 -4.04
C GLY A 317 -13.88 -2.96 -3.77
N LEU A 318 -12.71 -3.08 -4.39
CA LEU A 318 -11.57 -2.19 -4.18
C LEU A 318 -11.70 -0.90 -4.99
N ALA A 319 -11.43 0.24 -4.35
CA ALA A 319 -11.13 1.48 -5.04
C ALA A 319 -9.74 1.38 -5.72
N VAL A 320 -9.52 2.16 -6.77
CA VAL A 320 -8.30 2.12 -7.59
C VAL A 320 -7.70 3.51 -7.67
N LEU A 321 -6.55 3.70 -7.02
CA LEU A 321 -5.72 4.89 -7.18
C LEU A 321 -4.79 4.65 -8.36
N ILE A 322 -5.03 5.34 -9.49
CA ILE A 322 -4.12 5.26 -10.65
C ILE A 322 -3.09 6.37 -10.56
N GLU A 323 -1.82 6.01 -10.35
CA GLU A 323 -0.69 6.94 -10.20
C GLU A 323 -0.12 7.34 -11.57
N VAL A 324 0.03 8.65 -11.81
CA VAL A 324 0.57 9.27 -13.03
C VAL A 324 1.68 10.27 -12.68
N HIS A 325 2.66 10.39 -13.57
CA HIS A 325 3.80 11.31 -13.43
C HIS A 325 3.88 12.36 -14.54
N SER A 326 3.32 12.07 -15.71
CA SER A 326 3.48 12.86 -16.93
C SER A 326 2.16 13.12 -17.64
N GLU A 327 2.17 14.10 -18.54
CA GLU A 327 1.02 14.48 -19.38
C GLU A 327 0.50 13.27 -20.17
N ARG A 328 1.40 12.53 -20.81
CA ARG A 328 1.11 11.31 -21.56
C ARG A 328 0.48 10.22 -20.70
N GLU A 329 0.94 10.05 -19.45
CA GLU A 329 0.32 9.13 -18.50
C GLU A 329 -1.09 9.57 -18.11
N MET A 330 -1.30 10.86 -17.86
CA MET A 330 -2.62 11.41 -17.59
C MET A 330 -3.57 11.19 -18.78
N ASP A 331 -3.14 11.47 -20.00
CA ASP A 331 -3.95 11.29 -21.22
C ASP A 331 -4.37 9.82 -21.41
N ARG A 332 -3.44 8.88 -21.20
CA ARG A 332 -3.73 7.43 -21.20
C ARG A 332 -4.75 7.04 -20.13
N VAL A 333 -4.65 7.58 -18.92
CA VAL A 333 -5.57 7.29 -17.81
C VAL A 333 -6.94 7.91 -18.07
N LEU A 334 -7.02 9.14 -18.58
CA LEU A 334 -8.29 9.77 -18.95
C LEU A 334 -8.99 9.05 -20.11
N ALA A 335 -8.25 8.42 -21.03
CA ALA A 335 -8.83 7.56 -22.07
C ALA A 335 -9.47 6.25 -21.54
N LEU A 336 -9.25 5.87 -20.27
CA LEU A 336 -9.91 4.71 -19.67
C LEU A 336 -11.40 5.00 -19.39
N PRO A 337 -12.32 4.03 -19.61
CA PRO A 337 -13.76 4.28 -19.53
C PRO A 337 -14.25 4.64 -18.12
N THR A 338 -13.64 4.06 -17.08
CA THR A 338 -14.00 4.32 -15.69
C THR A 338 -12.75 4.57 -14.86
N VAL A 339 -12.60 5.79 -14.36
CA VAL A 339 -11.57 6.21 -13.41
C VAL A 339 -12.28 7.10 -12.40
N ASP A 340 -12.10 6.82 -11.12
CA ASP A 340 -12.79 7.53 -10.03
C ASP A 340 -11.81 8.29 -9.13
N LEU A 341 -10.53 7.91 -9.18
CA LEU A 341 -9.44 8.39 -8.34
C LEU A 341 -8.11 8.34 -9.12
N VAL A 342 -7.41 9.47 -9.21
CA VAL A 342 -6.09 9.61 -9.86
C VAL A 342 -5.10 10.21 -8.88
N GLY A 343 -3.89 9.65 -8.80
CA GLY A 343 -2.78 10.18 -8.01
C GLY A 343 -1.75 10.85 -8.91
N ILE A 344 -1.42 12.11 -8.64
CA ILE A 344 -0.34 12.81 -9.33
C ILE A 344 0.90 12.74 -8.44
N ASN A 345 1.89 11.97 -8.85
CA ASN A 345 3.14 11.82 -8.11
C ASN A 345 4.15 12.88 -8.57
N ASN A 346 4.37 13.89 -7.72
CA ASN A 346 5.26 15.00 -7.99
C ASN A 346 6.76 14.63 -7.93
N ARG A 347 7.10 13.37 -7.59
CA ARG A 347 8.48 12.88 -7.57
C ARG A 347 8.83 12.18 -8.89
N ASN A 348 9.81 12.71 -9.60
CA ASN A 348 10.43 12.00 -10.72
C ASN A 348 11.17 10.75 -10.20
N LEU A 349 10.89 9.57 -10.79
CA LEU A 349 11.40 8.29 -10.31
C LEU A 349 12.79 7.90 -10.85
N GLU A 350 13.35 8.70 -11.76
CA GLU A 350 14.69 8.52 -12.32
C GLU A 350 15.74 9.28 -11.50
N ASN A 351 15.42 10.50 -11.06
CA ASN A 351 16.35 11.39 -10.35
C ASN A 351 15.88 11.82 -8.95
N PHE A 352 14.73 11.33 -8.48
CA PHE A 352 14.11 11.64 -7.19
C PHE A 352 13.75 13.12 -6.93
N LYS A 353 13.98 14.03 -7.89
CA LYS A 353 13.58 15.44 -7.78
C LYS A 353 12.06 15.52 -7.61
N VAL A 354 11.62 16.40 -6.73
CA VAL A 354 10.21 16.65 -6.48
C VAL A 354 9.85 18.04 -6.98
N ASP A 355 8.73 18.15 -7.71
CA ASP A 355 8.20 19.40 -8.23
C ASP A 355 6.66 19.41 -8.13
N ILE A 356 6.11 20.13 -7.14
CA ILE A 356 4.66 20.26 -6.93
C ILE A 356 3.98 20.96 -8.11
N GLN A 357 4.69 21.79 -8.89
CA GLN A 357 4.12 22.43 -10.08
C GLN A 357 3.76 21.40 -11.17
N ASN A 358 4.19 20.14 -11.05
CA ASN A 358 3.70 19.05 -11.89
C ASN A 358 2.19 18.81 -11.71
N THR A 359 1.68 18.92 -10.48
CA THR A 359 0.24 18.86 -10.21
C THR A 359 -0.51 19.98 -10.91
N VAL A 360 0.02 21.21 -10.89
CA VAL A 360 -0.58 22.36 -11.57
C VAL A 360 -0.65 22.11 -13.08
N ARG A 361 0.48 21.82 -13.73
CA ARG A 361 0.57 21.56 -15.18
C ARG A 361 -0.36 20.43 -15.66
N LEU A 362 -0.51 19.36 -14.87
CA LEU A 362 -1.36 18.22 -15.23
C LEU A 362 -2.86 18.48 -15.08
N LEU A 363 -3.25 19.49 -14.29
CA LEU A 363 -4.64 19.90 -14.06
C LEU A 363 -5.04 21.17 -14.82
N GLU A 364 -4.13 21.77 -15.58
CA GLU A 364 -4.42 22.86 -16.50
C GLU A 364 -5.18 22.38 -17.75
N GLY A 365 -5.92 23.31 -18.37
CA GLY A 365 -6.61 23.10 -19.65
C GLY A 365 -7.63 21.95 -19.67
N GLU A 366 -7.62 21.21 -20.78
CA GLU A 366 -8.60 20.16 -21.10
C GLU A 366 -8.57 18.97 -20.12
N ARG A 367 -7.40 18.63 -19.57
CA ARG A 367 -7.24 17.53 -18.61
C ARG A 367 -7.99 17.82 -17.32
N GLY A 368 -7.77 19.00 -16.74
CA GLY A 368 -8.50 19.46 -15.57
C GLY A 368 -10.01 19.57 -15.82
N GLN A 369 -10.41 20.01 -17.01
CA GLN A 369 -11.82 20.08 -17.38
C GLN A 369 -12.46 18.69 -17.46
N THR A 370 -11.81 17.75 -18.14
CA THR A 370 -12.25 16.34 -18.24
C THR A 370 -12.34 15.67 -16.87
N ILE A 371 -11.40 15.95 -15.98
CA ILE A 371 -11.39 15.48 -14.58
C ILE A 371 -12.61 16.00 -13.82
N ARG A 372 -12.92 17.30 -13.93
CA ARG A 372 -14.09 17.93 -13.29
C ARG A 372 -15.41 17.39 -13.84
N ASP A 373 -15.56 17.34 -15.17
CA ASP A 373 -16.81 16.91 -15.83
C ASP A 373 -17.16 15.45 -15.55
N ARG A 374 -16.14 14.60 -15.37
CA ARG A 374 -16.30 13.20 -14.96
C ARG A 374 -16.35 12.99 -13.45
N GLY A 375 -16.15 14.04 -12.65
CA GLY A 375 -16.12 13.97 -11.19
C GLY A 375 -15.02 13.08 -10.64
N ILE A 376 -13.85 13.02 -11.29
CA ILE A 376 -12.68 12.24 -10.86
C ILE A 376 -12.04 12.94 -9.66
N LEU A 377 -11.78 12.19 -8.57
CA LEU A 377 -11.06 12.75 -7.43
C LEU A 377 -9.54 12.71 -7.70
N VAL A 378 -8.86 13.83 -7.54
CA VAL A 378 -7.40 13.91 -7.70
C VAL A 378 -6.71 13.95 -6.33
N VAL A 379 -5.67 13.12 -6.19
CA VAL A 379 -4.76 13.05 -5.05
C VAL A 379 -3.43 13.68 -5.45
N GLY A 380 -2.96 14.69 -4.71
CA GLY A 380 -1.58 15.18 -4.82
C GLY A 380 -0.63 14.30 -4.00
N GLU A 381 0.43 13.76 -4.61
CA GLU A 381 1.40 12.89 -3.93
C GLU A 381 2.84 13.42 -4.03
N SER A 382 3.66 13.13 -3.01
CA SER A 382 5.05 13.60 -2.86
C SER A 382 5.23 15.12 -2.72
N GLY A 383 6.22 15.53 -1.93
CA GLY A 383 6.65 16.94 -1.84
C GLY A 383 5.89 17.83 -0.86
N LEU A 384 4.78 17.37 -0.30
CA LEU A 384 3.92 18.16 0.57
C LEU A 384 4.47 18.18 2.01
N PHE A 385 5.06 19.32 2.42
CA PHE A 385 5.68 19.50 3.74
C PHE A 385 5.05 20.62 4.58
N THR A 386 4.38 21.57 3.94
CA THR A 386 3.89 22.82 4.55
C THR A 386 2.45 23.14 4.12
N PRO A 387 1.73 24.04 4.84
CA PRO A 387 0.39 24.47 4.45
C PRO A 387 0.35 25.14 3.07
N ALA A 388 1.41 25.85 2.68
CA ALA A 388 1.52 26.46 1.35
C ALA A 388 1.61 25.41 0.24
N ASP A 389 2.26 24.27 0.47
CA ASP A 389 2.29 23.15 -0.49
C ASP A 389 0.88 22.55 -0.69
N ILE A 390 0.11 22.43 0.40
CA ILE A 390 -1.28 21.97 0.38
C ILE A 390 -2.18 22.96 -0.36
N GLU A 391 -2.02 24.27 -0.11
CA GLU A 391 -2.76 25.33 -0.79
C GLU A 391 -2.52 25.31 -2.31
N VAL A 392 -1.27 25.16 -2.76
CA VAL A 392 -0.93 25.06 -4.20
C VAL A 392 -1.67 23.90 -4.87
N VAL A 393 -1.63 22.69 -4.30
CA VAL A 393 -2.33 21.54 -4.92
C VAL A 393 -3.86 21.63 -4.77
N GLN A 394 -4.37 22.21 -3.68
CA GLN A 394 -5.80 22.46 -3.50
C GLN A 394 -6.32 23.43 -4.57
N MET A 395 -5.63 24.55 -4.82
CA MET A 395 -5.99 25.51 -5.87
C MET A 395 -5.94 24.90 -7.27
N ALA A 396 -5.01 23.98 -7.53
CA ALA A 396 -4.94 23.24 -8.80
C ALA A 396 -6.13 22.27 -9.00
N GLY A 397 -6.83 21.89 -7.92
CA GLY A 397 -8.01 21.02 -7.95
C GLY A 397 -7.85 19.66 -7.26
N CYS A 398 -6.77 19.44 -6.49
CA CYS A 398 -6.66 18.22 -5.67
C CYS A 398 -7.65 18.25 -4.50
N GLY A 399 -8.61 17.32 -4.51
CA GLY A 399 -9.52 17.09 -3.39
C GLY A 399 -8.95 16.18 -2.30
N ALA A 400 -7.79 15.58 -2.52
CA ALA A 400 -7.08 14.73 -1.58
C ALA A 400 -5.55 14.87 -1.70
N VAL A 401 -4.82 14.42 -0.69
CA VAL A 401 -3.34 14.39 -0.67
C VAL A 401 -2.82 13.10 -0.05
N LEU A 402 -1.73 12.53 -0.57
CA LEU A 402 -1.05 11.36 0.02
C LEU A 402 0.30 11.79 0.59
N VAL A 403 0.45 11.61 1.91
CA VAL A 403 1.56 12.20 2.66
C VAL A 403 2.10 11.22 3.70
N GLY A 404 3.42 11.05 3.72
CA GLY A 404 4.12 10.23 4.73
C GLY A 404 5.38 10.90 5.28
N GLU A 405 6.27 11.35 4.40
CA GLU A 405 7.63 11.78 4.80
C GLU A 405 7.65 13.00 5.73
N SER A 406 6.72 13.94 5.59
CA SER A 406 6.57 15.09 6.50
C SER A 406 5.99 14.69 7.86
N LEU A 407 5.10 13.69 7.88
CA LEU A 407 4.41 13.25 9.11
C LEU A 407 5.30 12.40 10.01
N VAL A 408 6.19 11.57 9.46
CA VAL A 408 7.06 10.66 10.24
C VAL A 408 8.21 11.40 10.96
N LYS A 409 8.47 12.68 10.62
CA LYS A 409 9.50 13.50 11.30
C LYS A 409 9.12 13.92 12.73
N GLN A 410 7.87 13.73 13.16
CA GLN A 410 7.35 14.16 14.46
C GLN A 410 7.08 12.95 15.36
N ASP A 411 7.37 13.07 16.67
CA ASP A 411 7.12 12.00 17.64
C ASP A 411 5.61 11.72 17.83
N ASP A 412 4.78 12.76 17.71
CA ASP A 412 3.32 12.65 17.61
C ASP A 412 2.84 12.96 16.19
N PRO A 413 2.36 11.96 15.43
CA PRO A 413 1.78 12.13 14.10
C PRO A 413 0.68 13.21 14.00
N ARG A 414 -0.08 13.46 15.08
CA ARG A 414 -1.16 14.47 15.10
C ARG A 414 -0.61 15.89 14.98
N VAL A 415 0.52 16.16 15.62
CA VAL A 415 1.25 17.44 15.49
C VAL A 415 1.79 17.60 14.06
N GLY A 416 2.28 16.51 13.46
CA GLY A 416 2.68 16.49 12.06
C GLY A 416 1.53 16.83 11.09
N ILE A 417 0.33 16.29 11.34
CA ILE A 417 -0.86 16.59 10.53
C ILE A 417 -1.30 18.05 10.73
N ALA A 418 -1.41 18.52 11.98
CA ALA A 418 -1.80 19.91 12.25
C ALA A 418 -0.82 20.92 11.65
N GLY A 419 0.48 20.64 11.71
CA GLY A 419 1.52 21.45 11.07
C GLY A 419 1.47 21.44 9.55
N LEU A 420 1.11 20.31 8.93
CA LEU A 420 0.95 20.19 7.48
C LEU A 420 -0.22 21.03 6.94
N PHE A 421 -1.34 21.08 7.66
CA PHE A 421 -2.54 21.83 7.25
C PHE A 421 -2.63 23.25 7.86
N GLY A 422 -1.73 23.60 8.78
CA GLY A 422 -1.74 24.90 9.48
C GLY A 422 -2.88 25.06 10.49
N LYS A 423 -3.66 23.98 10.73
CA LYS A 423 -4.81 23.92 11.63
C LYS A 423 -5.03 22.48 12.08
N ASP A 424 -5.68 22.30 13.22
CA ASP A 424 -6.17 20.96 13.59
C ASP A 424 -7.30 20.56 12.64
N ILE A 425 -7.22 19.34 12.11
CA ILE A 425 -8.26 18.72 11.27
C ILE A 425 -8.84 17.45 11.91
N SER A 426 -8.51 17.16 13.17
CA SER A 426 -9.06 16.04 13.93
C SER A 426 -10.60 16.09 14.00
N ILE A 427 -11.23 14.93 14.22
CA ILE A 427 -12.68 14.87 14.39
C ILE A 427 -12.99 15.39 15.81
N ILE A 428 -13.52 16.60 15.91
CA ILE A 428 -14.18 17.05 17.14
C ILE A 428 -15.45 16.23 17.30
N THR A 429 -15.36 15.13 18.04
CA THR A 429 -16.53 14.40 18.55
C THR A 429 -17.26 15.33 19.51
N ASN A 430 -18.27 16.03 18.99
CA ASN A 430 -19.06 16.99 19.74
C ASN A 430 -19.82 16.23 20.86
N PRO A 431 -19.49 16.38 22.15
CA PRO A 431 -20.10 15.56 23.22
C PRO A 431 -21.59 15.84 23.41
N SER A 432 -22.06 16.93 22.81
CA SER A 432 -23.39 17.54 22.94
C SER A 432 -24.56 16.74 22.37
N LEU A 433 -24.33 15.55 21.78
CA LEU A 433 -25.37 14.74 21.13
C LEU A 433 -25.78 13.46 21.90
N GLU A 434 -25.11 13.10 23.00
CA GLU A 434 -25.53 11.95 23.84
C GLU A 434 -26.61 12.32 24.88
N VAL A 435 -26.99 13.60 25.02
CA VAL A 435 -28.00 14.06 25.99
C VAL A 435 -29.37 14.30 25.34
N SER A 436 -29.96 13.25 24.73
CA SER A 436 -31.40 13.25 24.39
C SER A 436 -32.08 11.88 24.36
N ALA A 437 -31.39 10.80 24.76
CA ALA A 437 -31.96 9.46 24.88
C ALA A 437 -31.89 8.97 26.33
N ALA A 438 -32.82 9.46 27.15
CA ALA A 438 -33.07 9.03 28.53
C ALA A 438 -34.59 8.84 28.74
#